data_AF-A0A351K3L4-F1
#
_entry.id   AF-A0A351K3L4-F1
#
_cell.length_a   1.000
_cell.length_b   1.000
_cell.length_c   1.000
_cell.angle_alpha   90.00
_cell.angle_beta   90.00
_cell.angle_gamma   90.00
#
_symmetry.space_group_name_H-M   'P 1'
#
loop_
_entity.id
_entity.type
_entity.pdbx_description
1 polymer ?
#
loop_
_entity_poly.entity_id
_entity_poly.type
_entity_poly.pdbx_seq_one_letter_code
_entity_poly.pdbx_strand_id
1 'polypeptide(L)' 'MARFVVAHGAWSAGWAWKKMRPLCAAAGHELFTPTWTGIGERRHLVGEHVNLSTHIADLVQHMEV' A
#
# COMPACT_ATOMS: atom_id res chain seq x y z
N MET A 1 -7.51 -16.40 11.09
CA MET A 1 -6.47 -15.76 10.27
C MET A 1 -7.13 -14.94 9.18
N ALA A 2 -6.80 -13.66 9.07
CA ALA A 2 -7.35 -12.76 8.05
C ALA A 2 -6.21 -12.01 7.37
N ARG A 3 -6.43 -11.61 6.11
CA ARG A 3 -5.49 -10.80 5.32
C ARG A 3 -6.04 -9.39 5.20
N PHE A 4 -5.27 -8.40 5.67
CA PHE A 4 -5.61 -6.99 5.58
C PHE A 4 -4.75 -6.33 4.51
N VAL A 5 -5.40 -5.60 3.60
CA VAL A 5 -4.72 -4.71 2.66
C VAL A 5 -5.03 -3.28 3.08
N VAL A 6 -3.99 -2.49 3.31
CA VAL A 6 -4.13 -1.10 3.72
C VAL A 6 -4.01 -0.18 2.53
N ALA A 7 -5.09 0.52 2.22
CA ALA A 7 -5.04 1.63 1.28
C ALA A 7 -4.61 2.92 2.01
N HIS A 8 -3.36 3.35 1.84
CA HIS A 8 -2.87 4.55 2.51
C HIS A 8 -3.50 5.84 1.93
N GLY A 9 -3.62 6.86 2.77
CA GLY A 9 -4.13 8.17 2.38
C GLY A 9 -3.11 9.04 1.63
N ALA A 10 -3.53 10.27 1.30
CA ALA A 10 -2.70 11.28 0.66
C ALA A 10 -1.42 11.58 1.47
N TRP A 11 -0.32 11.85 0.77
CA TRP A 11 1.01 12.18 1.33
C TRP A 11 1.62 11.12 2.26
N SER A 12 1.10 9.90 2.24
CA SER A 12 1.60 8.75 3.01
C SER A 12 2.21 7.70 2.08
N ALA A 13 2.66 6.56 2.62
CA ALA A 13 2.97 5.36 1.85
C ALA A 13 2.95 4.12 2.76
N GLY A 14 3.34 2.95 2.26
CA GLY A 14 3.42 1.71 3.05
C GLY A 14 4.26 1.84 4.32
N TRP A 15 5.29 2.71 4.33
CA TRP A 15 6.15 2.93 5.50
C TRP A 15 5.39 3.45 6.74
N ALA A 16 4.26 4.16 6.57
CA ALA A 16 3.49 4.72 7.68
C ALA A 16 2.90 3.63 8.60
N TRP A 17 2.72 2.42 8.07
CA TRP A 17 2.10 1.29 8.76
C TRP A 17 3.11 0.32 9.37
N LYS A 18 4.40 0.66 9.40
CA LYS A 18 5.47 -0.18 9.95
C LYS A 18 5.16 -0.70 11.36
N LYS A 19 4.57 0.14 12.21
CA LYS A 19 4.24 -0.22 13.61
C LYS A 19 3.07 -1.20 13.72
N MET A 20 2.19 -1.28 12.72
CA MET A 20 1.03 -2.18 12.74
C MET A 20 1.37 -3.62 12.35
N ARG A 21 2.42 -3.82 11.54
CA ARG A 21 2.87 -5.16 11.12
C ARG A 21 3.07 -6.14 12.27
N PRO A 22 3.86 -5.83 13.34
CA PRO A 22 4.03 -6.76 14.45
C PRO A 22 2.74 -6.97 15.25
N LEU A 23 1.86 -5.97 15.34
CA LEU A 23 0.58 -6.09 16.06
C LEU A 23 -0.39 -7.03 15.32
N CYS A 24 -0.52 -6.88 14.00
CA CYS A 24 -1.33 -7.78 13.18
C CYS A 24 -0.78 -9.21 13.21
N ALA A 25 0.54 -9.38 13.10
CA ALA A 25 1.17 -10.69 13.17
C ALA A 25 0.94 -11.38 14.55
N ALA A 26 1.10 -10.64 15.65
CA ALA A 26 0.84 -11.15 16.99
C ALA A 26 -0.63 -11.56 17.20
N ALA A 27 -1.56 -10.91 16.50
CA ALA A 27 -2.98 -11.26 16.48
C ALA A 27 -3.33 -12.41 15.50
N GLY A 28 -2.36 -13.00 14.80
CA GLY A 28 -2.60 -14.09 13.86
C GLY A 28 -3.18 -13.64 12.51
N HIS A 29 -2.89 -12.40 12.10
CA HIS A 29 -3.31 -11.81 10.83
C HIS A 29 -2.10 -11.41 9.97
N GLU A 30 -2.33 -11.33 8.66
CA GLU A 30 -1.36 -10.79 7.70
C GLU A 30 -1.71 -9.35 7.33
N LEU A 31 -0.70 -8.48 7.26
CA LEU A 31 -0.87 -7.07 6.90
C LEU A 31 -0.02 -6.71 5.68
N PHE A 32 -0.71 -6.35 4.61
CA PHE A 32 -0.14 -5.86 3.36
C PHE A 32 -0.32 -4.35 3.29
N THR A 33 0.77 -3.61 3.12
CA THR A 33 0.75 -2.14 3.02
C THR A 33 1.49 -1.72 1.75
N PRO A 34 0.90 -1.93 0.56
CA PRO A 34 1.50 -1.50 -0.69
C PRO A 34 1.65 0.02 -0.74
N THR A 35 2.52 0.49 -1.63
CA THR A 35 2.70 1.91 -1.94
C THR A 35 2.32 2.15 -3.39
N TRP A 36 1.60 3.23 -3.67
CA TRP A 36 1.18 3.59 -5.02
C TRP A 36 2.32 4.17 -5.85
N THR A 37 2.20 4.03 -7.16
CA THR A 37 3.09 4.61 -8.17
C THR A 37 3.25 6.12 -7.98
N GLY A 38 4.49 6.61 -8.07
CA GLY A 38 4.80 8.03 -7.87
C GLY A 38 4.89 8.48 -6.40
N ILE A 39 4.71 7.58 -5.43
CA ILE A 39 4.71 7.90 -4.00
C ILE A 39 5.78 7.10 -3.25
N GLY A 40 6.34 7.66 -2.16
CA GLY A 40 7.19 6.91 -1.23
C GLY A 40 8.45 6.32 -1.88
N GLU A 41 8.64 5.00 -1.74
CA GLU A 41 9.71 4.25 -2.41
C GLU A 41 9.55 4.18 -3.93
N ARG A 42 8.34 4.38 -4.44
CA ARG A 42 7.99 4.45 -5.87
C ARG A 42 7.99 5.88 -6.42
N ARG A 43 8.50 6.87 -5.67
CA ARG A 43 8.55 8.28 -6.11
C ARG A 43 9.24 8.51 -7.45
N HIS A 44 10.16 7.63 -7.83
CA HIS A 44 10.91 7.70 -9.09
C HIS A 44 10.04 7.41 -10.33
N LEU A 45 8.80 6.93 -10.14
CA LEU A 45 7.82 6.69 -11.19
C LEU A 45 6.85 7.86 -11.39
N VAL A 46 7.07 9.00 -10.73
CA VAL A 46 6.19 10.18 -10.86
C VAL A 46 6.18 10.72 -12.29
N GLY A 47 5.02 11.14 -12.78
CA GLY A 47 4.85 11.75 -14.10
C GLY A 47 3.37 12.09 -14.39
N GLU A 48 3.11 12.70 -15.55
CA GLU A 48 1.76 13.18 -15.93
C GLU A 48 0.70 12.06 -16.00
N HIS A 49 1.14 10.81 -16.18
CA HIS A 49 0.28 9.64 -16.21
C HIS A 49 -0.21 9.19 -14.83
N VAL A 50 0.35 9.71 -13.74
CA VAL A 50 0.01 9.29 -12.37
C VAL A 50 -1.25 10.04 -11.91
N ASN A 51 -2.32 9.29 -11.70
CA ASN A 51 -3.59 9.81 -11.19
C ASN A 51 -4.31 8.78 -10.30
N LEU A 52 -5.53 9.09 -9.88
CA LEU A 52 -6.31 8.21 -9.01
C LEU A 52 -6.55 6.82 -9.62
N SER A 53 -6.82 6.73 -10.92
CA SER A 53 -7.00 5.45 -11.61
C SER A 53 -5.72 4.60 -11.59
N THR A 54 -4.55 5.22 -11.72
CA THR A 54 -3.25 4.55 -11.56
C THR A 54 -3.10 3.95 -10.16
N HIS A 55 -3.44 4.71 -9.12
CA HIS A 55 -3.36 4.22 -7.74
C HIS A 55 -4.39 3.11 -7.44
N ILE A 56 -5.60 3.20 -8.00
CA ILE A 56 -6.61 2.13 -7.88
C ILE A 56 -6.10 0.87 -8.57
N ALA A 57 -5.52 0.99 -9.75
CA ALA A 57 -4.94 -0.16 -10.47
C ALA A 57 -3.81 -0.83 -9.68
N ASP A 58 -2.92 -0.04 -9.05
CA ASP A 58 -1.87 -0.58 -8.18
C ASP A 58 -2.46 -1.40 -7.01
N LEU A 59 -3.55 -0.92 -6.39
CA LEU A 59 -4.22 -1.62 -5.30
C LEU A 59 -4.88 -2.92 -5.77
N VAL A 60 -5.63 -2.88 -6.88
CA VAL A 60 -6.31 -4.05 -7.44
C VAL A 60 -5.29 -5.11 -7.85
N GLN A 61 -4.23 -4.70 -8.56
CA GLN A 61 -3.15 -5.61 -8.96
C GLN A 61 -2.47 -6.26 -7.75
N HIS A 62 -2.34 -5.55 -6.63
CA HIS A 62 -1.79 -6.14 -5.41
C HIS A 62 -2.68 -7.22 -4.78
N MET A 63 -4.00 -7.20 -5.03
CA MET A 63 -4.95 -8.18 -4.52
C MET A 63 -5.13 -9.40 -5.42
N GLU A 64 -4.84 -9.26 -6.71
CA GLU A 64 -4.99 -10.31 -7.73
C GLU A 64 -3.80 -11.30 -7.77
N VAL A 65 -2.72 -11.01 -7.04
CA VAL A 65 -1.48 -11.81 -6.97
C VAL A 65 -1.39 -12.60 -5.67
#